data_AF-A0A2T4JRD0-F1
#
_entry.id   AF-A0A2T4JRD0-F1
#
_cell.length_a   1.000
_cell.length_b   1.000
_cell.length_c   1.000
_cell.angle_alpha   90.00
_cell.angle_beta   90.00
_cell.angle_gamma   90.00
#
_symmetry.space_group_name_H-M   'P 1'
#
loop_
_entity.id
_entity.type
_entity.pdbx_description
1 polymer ?
#
loop_
_entity_poly.entity_id
_entity_poly.type
_entity_poly.pdbx_seq_one_letter_code
_entity_poly.pdbx_strand_id
1 'polypeptide(L)'
;MSIRHTAFFGDGEHVFALTDQMIAELERLTDTGIGAIYQRVVAGAFSMIDLPEIIRLGLIGGGTAPQDAARLTDTYARNRPMAEVFPLALDILDARWSGSPQEQEVAA
;
A
#
# COMPACT_ATOMS: atom_id res chain seq x y z
N MET A 1 10.76 -5.99 -14.95
CA MET A 1 9.92 -4.77 -14.78
C MET A 1 9.53 -4.71 -13.31
N SER A 2 9.74 -3.59 -12.62
CA SER A 2 9.36 -3.46 -11.20
C SER A 2 8.08 -2.63 -11.14
N ILE A 3 6.99 -3.24 -10.68
CA ILE A 3 5.70 -2.58 -10.50
C ILE A 3 5.79 -1.72 -9.24
N ARG A 4 5.64 -0.40 -9.39
CA ARG A 4 5.87 0.59 -8.33
C ARG A 4 4.83 1.70 -8.41
N HIS A 5 4.53 2.27 -7.24
CA HIS A 5 3.72 3.48 -7.10
C HIS A 5 4.54 4.50 -6.30
N THR A 6 4.56 5.77 -6.73
CA THR A 6 5.26 6.84 -6.00
C THR A 6 4.24 7.87 -5.58
N ALA A 7 4.23 8.20 -4.28
CA ALA A 7 3.31 9.18 -3.72
C ALA A 7 3.87 9.83 -2.46
N PHE A 8 3.30 10.98 -2.09
CA PHE A 8 3.59 11.63 -0.82
C PHE A 8 2.92 10.86 0.33
N PHE A 9 3.66 10.57 1.39
CA PHE A 9 3.14 9.97 2.61
C PHE A 9 3.90 10.46 3.84
N GLY A 10 3.20 11.16 4.73
CA GLY A 10 3.75 11.63 5.99
C GLY A 10 4.81 12.72 5.81
N ASP A 11 6.08 12.30 5.74
CA ASP A 11 7.26 13.15 5.75
C ASP A 11 7.91 13.40 4.39
N GLY A 12 7.41 12.80 3.31
CA GLY A 12 7.98 13.01 1.97
C GLY A 12 7.37 12.14 0.88
N GLU A 13 7.97 12.19 -0.31
CA GLU A 13 7.71 11.22 -1.37
C GLU A 13 8.36 9.88 -1.05
N HIS A 14 7.58 8.81 -1.23
CA HIS A 14 8.02 7.45 -1.02
C HIS A 14 7.69 6.60 -2.24
N VAL A 15 8.54 5.58 -2.47
CA VAL A 15 8.26 4.52 -3.43
C VAL A 15 7.60 3.37 -2.70
N PHE A 16 6.53 2.85 -3.28
CA PHE A 16 5.77 1.71 -2.79
C PHE A 16 5.83 0.59 -3.83
N ALA A 17 6.01 -0.65 -3.38
CA ALA A 17 5.88 -1.83 -4.23
C ALA A 17 5.44 -3.05 -3.41
N LEU A 18 4.40 -3.73 -3.87
CA LEU A 18 3.99 -5.01 -3.30
C LEU A 18 4.64 -6.16 -4.09
N THR A 19 5.87 -6.50 -3.71
CA THR A 19 6.55 -7.68 -4.28
C THR A 19 5.85 -8.97 -3.86
N ASP A 20 6.21 -10.10 -4.46
CA ASP A 20 5.60 -11.39 -4.10
C ASP A 20 5.81 -11.75 -2.62
N GLN A 21 6.94 -11.36 -2.04
CA GLN A 21 7.21 -11.52 -0.61
C GLN A 21 6.31 -10.64 0.25
N MET A 22 6.02 -9.40 -0.20
CA MET A 22 5.12 -8.49 0.51
C MET A 22 3.68 -8.97 0.45
N ILE A 23 3.24 -9.51 -0.71
CA ILE A 23 1.93 -10.13 -0.84
C ILE A 23 1.81 -11.34 0.09
N ALA A 24 2.80 -12.24 0.09
CA ALA A 24 2.77 -13.42 0.96
C ALA A 24 2.68 -13.05 2.45
N GLU A 25 3.39 -12.00 2.88
CA GLU A 25 3.27 -11.49 4.25
C GLU A 25 1.92 -10.83 4.52
N LEU A 26 1.35 -10.09 3.56
CA LEU A 26 0.02 -9.51 3.68
C LEU A 26 -1.06 -10.60 3.82
N GLU A 27 -0.99 -11.66 3.02
CA GLU A 27 -1.88 -12.82 3.12
C GLU A 27 -1.76 -13.49 4.49
N ARG A 28 -0.53 -13.65 5.01
CA ARG A 28 -0.27 -14.21 6.35
C ARG A 28 -0.85 -13.34 7.47
N LEU A 29 -0.73 -12.02 7.37
CA LEU A 29 -1.22 -11.08 8.40
C LEU A 29 -2.74 -10.97 8.42
N THR A 30 -3.37 -11.16 7.26
CA THR A 30 -4.83 -11.00 7.09
C THR A 30 -5.58 -12.33 7.05
N ASP A 31 -4.87 -13.46 7.02
CA ASP A 31 -5.41 -14.80 6.79
C ASP A 31 -6.36 -14.85 5.58
N THR A 32 -6.01 -14.11 4.53
CA THR A 32 -6.85 -13.91 3.33
C THR A 32 -5.99 -13.94 2.09
N GLY A 33 -6.42 -14.62 1.03
CA GLY A 33 -5.73 -14.57 -0.27
C GLY A 33 -5.87 -13.23 -0.99
N ILE A 34 -4.85 -12.84 -1.78
CA ILE A 34 -4.70 -11.52 -2.40
C ILE A 34 -5.89 -11.11 -3.28
N GLY A 35 -6.51 -12.05 -3.99
CA GLY A 35 -7.69 -11.76 -4.81
C GLY A 35 -8.88 -11.25 -3.98
N ALA A 36 -9.11 -11.85 -2.81
CA ALA A 36 -10.17 -11.44 -1.90
C ALA A 36 -9.83 -10.13 -1.19
N ILE A 37 -8.55 -9.91 -0.84
CA ILE A 37 -8.07 -8.62 -0.32
C ILE A 37 -8.34 -7.50 -1.34
N TYR A 38 -7.94 -7.70 -2.60
CA TYR A 38 -8.14 -6.71 -3.66
C TYR A 38 -9.63 -6.37 -3.84
N GLN A 39 -10.49 -7.39 -3.96
CA GLN A 39 -11.93 -7.18 -4.11
C GLN A 39 -12.54 -6.41 -2.93
N ARG A 40 -12.20 -6.75 -1.69
CA ARG A 40 -12.78 -6.06 -0.52
C ARG A 40 -12.29 -4.63 -0.38
N VAL A 41 -11.02 -4.34 -0.72
CA VAL A 41 -10.47 -2.98 -0.68
C VAL A 41 -11.16 -2.11 -1.73
N VAL A 42 -11.26 -2.58 -2.98
CA VAL A 42 -11.99 -1.87 -4.05
C VAL A 42 -13.45 -1.62 -3.69
N ALA A 43 -14.11 -2.58 -3.04
CA ALA A 43 -15.50 -2.45 -2.60
C ALA A 43 -15.68 -1.60 -1.33
N GLY A 44 -14.60 -1.11 -0.70
CA GLY A 44 -14.67 -0.40 0.58
C GLY A 44 -15.05 -1.29 1.78
N ALA A 45 -15.03 -2.61 1.62
CA ALA A 45 -15.35 -3.61 2.63
C ALA A 45 -14.09 -4.17 3.33
N PHE A 46 -13.02 -3.37 3.38
CA PHE A 46 -11.76 -3.73 4.00
C PHE A 46 -11.86 -3.80 5.53
N SER A 47 -10.98 -4.59 6.13
CA SER A 47 -10.78 -4.68 7.57
C SER A 47 -9.80 -3.61 8.06
N MET A 48 -9.82 -3.35 9.37
CA MET A 48 -8.94 -2.33 9.99
C MET A 48 -7.44 -2.58 9.78
N ILE A 49 -7.02 -3.83 9.58
CA ILE A 49 -5.61 -4.17 9.39
C ILE A 49 -5.16 -3.96 7.94
N ASP A 50 -6.08 -3.96 6.97
CA ASP A 50 -5.72 -3.97 5.55
C ASP A 50 -4.94 -2.72 5.15
N LEU A 51 -5.54 -1.54 5.32
CA LEU A 51 -4.94 -0.29 4.84
C LEU A 51 -3.53 -0.03 5.40
N PRO A 52 -3.30 -0.09 6.73
CA PRO A 52 -1.96 0.16 7.26
C PRO A 52 -0.95 -0.91 6.82
N GLU A 53 -1.33 -2.18 6.71
CA GLU A 53 -0.39 -3.23 6.29
C GLU A 53 -0.07 -3.15 4.78
N ILE A 54 -1.04 -2.79 3.94
CA ILE A 54 -0.80 -2.51 2.52
C ILE A 54 0.25 -1.41 2.35
N ILE A 55 0.09 -0.30 3.08
CA ILE A 55 1.02 0.83 3.04
C ILE A 55 2.39 0.43 3.58
N ARG A 56 2.44 -0.21 4.75
CA ARG A 56 3.70 -0.63 5.40
C ARG A 56 4.49 -1.59 4.52
N LEU A 57 3.84 -2.60 3.97
CA LEU A 57 4.49 -3.59 3.10
C LEU A 57 4.83 -2.98 1.74
N GLY A 58 4.01 -2.06 1.24
CA GLY A 58 4.32 -1.24 0.07
C GLY A 58 5.63 -0.47 0.26
N LEU A 59 5.80 0.26 1.36
CA LEU A 59 7.03 0.98 1.70
C LEU A 59 8.24 0.04 1.73
N ILE A 60 8.11 -1.12 2.38
CA ILE A 60 9.20 -2.10 2.49
C ILE A 60 9.61 -2.63 1.11
N GLY A 61 8.65 -3.05 0.29
CA GLY A 61 8.97 -3.53 -1.06
C GLY A 61 9.46 -2.42 -1.99
N GLY A 62 9.14 -1.15 -1.70
CA GLY A 62 9.68 0.02 -2.37
C GLY A 62 11.11 0.42 -1.95
N GLY A 63 11.64 -0.21 -0.89
CA GLY A 63 13.02 -0.04 -0.43
C GLY A 63 13.17 0.70 0.90
N THR A 64 12.07 1.09 1.54
CA THR A 64 12.10 1.69 2.89
C THR A 64 12.50 0.63 3.92
N ALA A 65 13.38 0.99 4.87
CA ALA A 65 13.77 0.05 5.92
C ALA A 65 12.54 -0.37 6.75
N PRO A 66 12.41 -1.65 7.16
CA PRO A 66 11.21 -2.13 7.88
C PRO A 66 10.87 -1.35 9.16
N GLN A 67 11.89 -0.88 9.89
CA GLN A 67 11.69 -0.07 11.09
C GLN A 67 11.11 1.31 10.75
N ASP A 68 11.60 1.94 9.69
CA ASP A 68 11.09 3.24 9.22
C ASP A 68 9.68 3.10 8.64
N ALA A 69 9.41 2.05 7.86
CA ALA A 69 8.07 1.76 7.37
C ALA A 69 7.07 1.58 8.52
N ALA A 70 7.45 0.84 9.57
CA ALA A 70 6.61 0.69 10.75
C ALA A 70 6.36 2.04 11.45
N ARG A 71 7.40 2.85 11.66
CA ARG A 71 7.29 4.19 12.27
C ARG A 71 6.36 5.10 11.46
N LEU A 72 6.54 5.16 10.15
CA LEU A 72 5.73 5.98 9.24
C LEU A 72 4.26 5.56 9.27
N THR A 73 3.98 4.26 9.12
CA THR A 73 2.61 3.73 9.16
C THR A 73 1.96 3.97 10.53
N ASP A 74 2.68 3.78 11.63
CA ASP A 74 2.13 4.03 12.98
C ASP A 74 1.78 5.50 13.19
N THR A 75 2.62 6.41 12.68
CA THR A 75 2.43 7.86 12.81
C THR A 75 1.33 8.40 11.89
N TYR A 76 1.29 7.95 10.65
CA TYR A 76 0.51 8.60 9.58
C TYR A 76 -0.63 7.75 9.00
N ALA A 77 -0.77 6.49 9.37
CA ALA A 77 -1.85 5.61 8.88
C ALA A 77 -2.68 4.97 10.00
N ARG A 78 -2.11 4.69 11.17
CA ARG A 78 -2.87 4.14 12.31
C ARG A 78 -3.61 5.24 13.07
N ASN A 79 -4.82 4.94 13.53
CA ASN A 79 -5.67 5.88 14.27
C ASN A 79 -5.91 7.21 13.53
N ARG A 80 -6.05 7.13 12.19
CA ARG A 80 -6.37 8.26 11.30
C ARG A 80 -7.75 8.06 10.67
N PRO A 81 -8.42 9.13 10.21
CA PRO A 81 -9.62 9.01 9.39
C PRO A 81 -9.38 8.12 8.17
N MET A 82 -10.23 7.10 7.95
CA MET A 82 -10.02 6.13 6.88
C MET A 82 -9.95 6.77 5.50
N ALA A 83 -10.72 7.84 5.27
CA ALA A 83 -10.72 8.59 4.02
C ALA A 83 -9.36 9.22 3.67
N GLU A 84 -8.48 9.44 4.65
CA GLU A 84 -7.11 9.96 4.40
C GLU A 84 -6.15 8.85 3.95
N VAL A 85 -6.36 7.62 4.42
CA VAL A 85 -5.41 6.50 4.27
C VAL A 85 -5.83 5.56 3.13
N PHE A 86 -7.14 5.42 2.93
CA PHE A 86 -7.74 4.51 1.96
C PHE A 86 -7.27 4.74 0.52
N PRO A 87 -7.24 5.98 -0.02
CA PRO A 87 -6.83 6.21 -1.41
C PRO A 87 -5.41 5.69 -1.70
N LEU A 88 -4.45 6.01 -0.82
CA LEU A 88 -3.06 5.56 -0.98
C LEU A 88 -2.94 4.03 -0.94
N ALA A 89 -3.63 3.37 -0.01
CA ALA A 89 -3.62 1.92 0.07
C ALA A 89 -4.22 1.28 -1.19
N LEU A 90 -5.32 1.85 -1.73
CA LEU A 90 -5.93 1.39 -2.97
C LEU A 90 -4.97 1.56 -4.16
N ASP A 91 -4.34 2.71 -4.31
CA ASP A 91 -3.41 3.00 -5.41
C ASP A 91 -2.20 2.03 -5.40
N ILE A 92 -1.65 1.74 -4.21
CA ILE A 92 -0.56 0.75 -4.05
C ILE A 92 -1.01 -0.65 -4.48
N LEU A 93 -2.23 -1.05 -4.09
CA LEU A 93 -2.79 -2.35 -4.45
C LEU A 93 -3.07 -2.45 -5.95
N ASP A 94 -3.68 -1.41 -6.52
CA ASP A 94 -4.06 -1.33 -7.93
C ASP A 94 -2.84 -1.31 -8.85
N ALA A 95 -1.76 -0.61 -8.46
CA ALA A 95 -0.49 -0.68 -9.17
C ALA A 95 -0.03 -2.14 -9.31
N ARG A 96 -0.04 -2.91 -8.21
CA ARG A 96 0.36 -4.32 -8.21
C ARG A 96 -0.60 -5.23 -8.99
N TRP A 97 -1.89 -4.91 -9.00
CA TRP A 97 -2.92 -5.68 -9.67
C TRP A 97 -2.90 -5.48 -11.19
N SER A 98 -2.87 -4.22 -11.63
CA SER A 98 -2.91 -3.84 -13.05
C SER A 98 -1.56 -4.02 -13.74
N GLY A 99 -0.46 -3.93 -12.98
CA GLY A 99 0.90 -3.92 -13.53
C GLY A 99 1.23 -2.64 -14.32
N SER A 100 0.31 -1.67 -14.32
CA SER A 100 0.49 -0.41 -15.03
C SER A 100 1.51 0.44 -14.27
N PRO A 101 2.59 0.92 -14.93
CA PRO A 101 3.32 2.06 -14.40
C PRO A 101 2.32 3.22 -14.35
N GLN A 102 2.06 3.80 -13.18
CA GLN A 102 1.33 5.06 -13.13
C GLN A 102 2.17 6.05 -13.94
N GLU A 103 1.73 6.36 -15.17
CA GLU A 103 2.26 7.48 -15.91
C GLU A 103 2.03 8.69 -15.00
N GLN A 104 3.12 9.36 -14.63
CA GLN A 104 3.04 10.69 -14.05
C GLN A 104 2.32 11.55 -15.09
N GLU A 105 1.02 11.78 -14.90
CA GLU A 105 0.32 12.82 -15.63
C GLU A 105 0.89 14.15 -15.11
N VAL A 106 1.97 14.59 -15.76
CA VAL A 106 2.51 15.93 -15.58
C VAL A 106 1.45 16.86 -16.13
N ALA A 107 0.62 17.40 -15.24
CA ALA A 107 -0.31 18.46 -15.56
C ALA A 107 0.46 19.60 -16.25
N ALA A 108 0.13 19.82 -17.53
CA ALA A 108 0.62 20.93 -18.35
C ALA A 108 -0.21 22.20 -18.10
#